data_AF-A0A6A4GE93-F1
#
_entry.id   AF-A0A6A4GE93-F1
#
_cell.length_a   1.000
_cell.length_b   1.000
_cell.length_c   1.000
_cell.angle_alpha   90.00
_cell.angle_beta   90.00
_cell.angle_gamma   90.00
#
_symmetry.space_group_name_H-M   'P 1'
#
loop_
_entity.id
_entity.type
_entity.pdbx_description
1 polymer ?
#
loop_
_entity_poly.entity_id
_entity_poly.type
_entity_poly.pdbx_seq_one_letter_code
_entity_poly.pdbx_strand_id
1 'polypeptide(L)'
;MYEMSEESTRNLISKYGIQLPFAERALISGRLFPLISAFAHEIIHRHLPNRFLQWEAAEPRWQGLLDYWKNQANPLDDKGPYPRTLEIVPKSKNTPLTYTLDDIDCGSTVMVSATYPAMVERLFGRYQRKYINHTGVLITGQPGTGKSIFLWYLLAVLLTLKDDSPVPRAPVLFYHDVHIILFYNDRAYTPISPSTFDFTIVPRVSASNSSIWALIDVDAKAEEPVGLAAALRVFAVQAASPDPKRYRIWLERRHARFLSGQSKNFWLGTAAIYPDNRGN
;
A
#
# COMPACT_ATOMS: atom_id res chain seq x y z
N MET A 1 15.87 11.55 -21.31
CA MET A 1 14.63 12.31 -21.59
C MET A 1 13.78 11.37 -22.43
N TYR A 2 12.70 10.81 -21.88
CA TYR A 2 11.85 9.87 -22.64
C TYR A 2 10.90 10.68 -23.52
N GLU A 3 11.09 10.60 -24.84
CA GLU A 3 10.16 11.17 -25.81
C GLU A 3 8.88 10.33 -25.82
N MET A 4 7.78 10.95 -25.40
CA MET A 4 6.46 10.33 -25.44
C MET A 4 5.97 10.36 -26.88
N SER A 5 5.55 9.23 -27.46
CA SER A 5 5.11 9.21 -28.86
C SER A 5 3.84 10.05 -29.07
N GLU A 6 3.65 10.53 -30.30
CA GLU A 6 2.45 11.29 -30.68
C GLU A 6 1.16 10.48 -30.41
N GLU A 7 1.23 9.16 -30.57
CA GLU A 7 0.13 8.24 -30.33
C GLU A 7 -0.20 8.08 -28.83
N SER A 8 0.81 8.02 -27.96
CA SER A 8 0.60 8.07 -26.50
C SER A 8 -0.07 9.37 -26.07
N THR A 9 0.29 10.48 -26.72
CA THR A 9 -0.28 11.80 -26.45
C THR A 9 -1.75 11.89 -26.86
N ARG A 10 -2.10 11.38 -28.07
CA ARG A 10 -3.50 11.31 -28.55
C ARG A 10 -4.37 10.42 -27.66
N ASN A 11 -3.84 9.27 -27.21
CA ASN A 11 -4.55 8.38 -26.30
C ASN A 11 -4.84 9.01 -24.94
N LEU A 12 -3.92 9.82 -24.41
CA LEU A 12 -4.14 10.62 -23.20
C LEU A 12 -5.25 11.66 -23.40
N ILE A 13 -5.20 12.44 -24.48
CA ILE A 13 -6.23 13.45 -24.79
C ILE A 13 -7.62 12.82 -24.89
N SER A 14 -7.73 11.69 -25.59
CA SER A 14 -8.98 10.95 -25.74
C SER A 14 -9.47 10.37 -24.41
N LYS A 15 -8.58 9.81 -23.59
CA LYS A 15 -8.92 9.18 -22.29
C LYS A 15 -9.48 10.18 -21.28
N TYR A 16 -9.02 11.43 -21.33
CA TYR A 16 -9.42 12.48 -20.38
C TYR A 16 -10.44 13.47 -20.96
N GLY A 17 -10.96 13.24 -22.17
CA GLY A 17 -12.01 14.07 -22.77
C GLY A 17 -11.61 15.54 -22.94
N ILE A 18 -10.32 15.80 -23.18
CA ILE A 18 -9.78 17.17 -23.23
C ILE A 18 -10.16 17.78 -24.58
N GLN A 19 -11.19 18.63 -24.62
CA GLN A 19 -11.44 19.49 -25.77
C GLN A 19 -10.40 20.61 -25.78
N LEU A 20 -9.47 20.56 -26.73
CA LEU A 20 -8.50 21.62 -26.96
C LEU A 20 -9.04 22.56 -28.05
N PRO A 21 -9.61 23.73 -27.71
CA PRO A 21 -10.12 24.69 -28.71
C PRO A 21 -9.00 25.31 -29.59
N PHE A 22 -7.74 24.96 -29.36
CA PHE A 22 -6.57 25.53 -30.06
C PHE A 22 -5.72 24.50 -30.84
N ALA A 23 -6.08 23.21 -30.84
CA ALA A 23 -5.20 22.18 -31.41
C ALA A 23 -5.14 22.18 -32.96
N GLU A 24 -6.21 22.56 -33.66
CA GLU A 24 -6.25 22.47 -35.13
C GLU A 24 -5.33 23.46 -35.85
N ARG A 25 -5.03 24.63 -35.27
CA ARG A 25 -4.13 25.61 -35.91
C ARG A 25 -2.65 25.38 -35.60
N ALA A 26 -2.34 24.73 -34.48
CA ALA A 26 -0.97 24.56 -34.04
C ALA A 26 -0.28 23.35 -34.74
N LEU A 27 -1.06 22.33 -35.15
CA LEU A 27 -0.63 21.14 -35.91
C LEU A 27 0.20 21.44 -37.18
N ILE A 28 0.08 22.64 -37.76
CA ILE A 28 0.75 23.02 -39.01
C ILE A 28 2.17 23.55 -38.79
N SER A 29 2.56 23.91 -37.55
CA SER A 29 3.77 24.74 -37.32
C SER A 29 5.02 24.03 -36.77
N GLY A 30 4.96 22.72 -36.48
CA GLY A 30 6.12 21.97 -35.95
C GLY A 30 6.62 22.40 -34.55
N ARG A 31 6.01 23.41 -33.92
CA ARG A 31 6.36 23.93 -32.58
C ARG A 31 5.57 23.28 -31.42
N LEU A 32 4.89 22.17 -31.70
CA LEU A 32 3.87 21.59 -30.81
C LEU A 32 4.46 20.87 -29.58
N PHE A 33 5.64 20.26 -29.72
CA PHE A 33 6.12 19.28 -28.75
C PHE A 33 6.47 19.86 -27.37
N PRO A 34 7.22 20.98 -27.28
CA PRO A 34 7.53 21.58 -25.97
C PRO A 34 6.28 22.13 -25.28
N LEU A 35 5.35 22.71 -26.05
CA LEU A 35 4.09 23.27 -25.55
C LEU A 35 3.14 22.17 -25.06
N ILE A 36 2.99 21.06 -25.80
CA ILE A 36 2.18 19.93 -25.34
C ILE A 36 2.81 19.24 -24.14
N SER A 37 4.14 19.09 -24.09
CA SER A 37 4.82 18.52 -22.93
C SER A 37 4.59 19.35 -21.67
N ALA A 38 4.74 20.68 -21.76
CA ALA A 38 4.46 21.60 -20.67
C ALA A 38 2.98 21.59 -20.26
N PHE A 39 2.05 21.58 -21.23
CA PHE A 39 0.61 21.56 -20.97
C PHE A 39 0.12 20.22 -20.42
N ALA A 40 0.70 19.10 -20.86
CA ALA A 40 0.43 17.77 -20.31
C ALA A 40 0.93 17.67 -18.86
N HIS A 41 2.13 18.20 -18.57
CA HIS A 41 2.62 18.33 -17.20
C HIS A 41 1.66 19.19 -16.34
N GLU A 42 1.20 20.33 -16.86
CA GLU A 42 0.28 21.22 -16.14
C GLU A 42 -1.10 20.59 -15.93
N ILE A 43 -1.64 19.85 -16.90
CA ILE A 43 -2.91 19.12 -16.79
C ILE A 43 -2.80 17.96 -15.80
N ILE A 44 -1.69 17.20 -15.82
CA ILE A 44 -1.41 16.14 -14.86
C ILE A 44 -1.34 16.72 -13.44
N HIS A 45 -0.69 17.87 -13.26
CA HIS A 45 -0.66 18.58 -11.97
C HIS A 45 -2.03 19.14 -11.55
N ARG A 46 -2.86 19.61 -12.48
CA ARG A 46 -4.21 20.12 -12.18
C ARG A 46 -5.24 19.02 -11.90
N HIS A 47 -5.01 17.78 -12.34
CA HIS A 47 -5.93 16.65 -12.15
C HIS A 47 -5.50 15.65 -11.08
N LEU A 48 -4.27 15.75 -10.57
CA LEU A 48 -3.94 15.12 -9.30
C LEU A 48 -4.71 15.88 -8.20
N PRO A 49 -5.56 15.20 -7.41
CA PRO A 49 -6.25 15.88 -6.31
C PRO A 49 -5.22 16.58 -5.43
N ASN A 50 -5.48 17.86 -5.06
CA ASN A 50 -4.63 18.81 -4.31
C ASN A 50 -3.76 18.22 -3.17
N ARG A 51 -4.07 17.02 -2.69
CA ARG A 51 -3.32 16.29 -1.66
C ARG A 51 -2.01 15.67 -2.14
N PHE A 52 -1.82 15.43 -3.45
CA PHE A 52 -0.52 14.96 -3.97
C PHE A 52 0.59 16.01 -3.87
N LEU A 53 0.26 17.29 -3.64
CA LEU A 53 1.26 18.36 -3.44
C LEU A 53 2.13 18.17 -2.19
N GLN A 54 1.72 17.28 -1.28
CA GLN A 54 2.46 16.97 -0.05
C GLN A 54 3.34 15.70 -0.20
N TRP A 55 3.42 15.18 -1.43
CA TRP A 55 4.15 13.97 -1.76
C TRP A 55 5.17 14.27 -2.85
N GLU A 56 6.34 13.66 -2.74
CA GLU A 56 7.39 13.70 -3.74
C GLU A 56 7.80 12.28 -4.12
N ALA A 57 8.57 12.14 -5.21
CA ALA A 57 9.08 10.84 -5.60
C ALA A 57 9.93 10.25 -4.47
N ALA A 58 9.62 9.02 -4.07
CA ALA A 58 10.44 8.32 -3.09
C ALA A 58 11.84 8.04 -3.64
N GLU A 59 12.79 7.83 -2.75
CA GLU A 59 14.16 7.46 -3.08
C GLU A 59 14.22 6.29 -4.08
N PRO A 60 15.27 6.22 -4.94
CA PRO A 60 15.39 5.21 -6.00
C PRO A 60 15.20 3.76 -5.52
N ARG A 61 15.56 3.45 -4.27
CA ARG A 61 15.35 2.10 -3.69
C ARG A 61 13.90 1.66 -3.66
N TRP A 62 12.97 2.57 -3.39
CA TRP A 62 11.55 2.27 -3.33
C TRP A 62 10.94 2.13 -4.73
N GLN A 63 11.49 2.86 -5.70
CA GLN A 63 11.16 2.64 -7.12
C GLN A 63 11.66 1.25 -7.56
N GLY A 64 12.90 0.91 -7.23
CA GLY A 64 13.48 -0.39 -7.56
C GLY A 64 12.73 -1.56 -6.92
N LEU A 65 12.25 -1.41 -5.69
CA LEU A 65 11.39 -2.40 -5.03
C LEU A 65 10.06 -2.59 -5.79
N LEU A 66 9.42 -1.50 -6.19
CA LEU A 66 8.19 -1.53 -6.97
C LEU A 66 8.40 -2.19 -8.34
N ASP A 67 9.45 -1.78 -9.06
CA ASP A 67 9.80 -2.32 -10.38
C ASP A 67 10.14 -3.81 -10.31
N TYR A 68 10.84 -4.24 -9.26
CA TYR A 68 11.10 -5.65 -9.00
C TYR A 68 9.79 -6.42 -8.87
N TRP A 69 8.94 -6.06 -7.90
CA TRP A 69 7.73 -6.83 -7.59
C TRP A 69 6.67 -6.77 -8.69
N LYS A 70 6.56 -5.67 -9.43
CA LYS A 70 5.59 -5.54 -10.53
C LYS A 70 5.79 -6.59 -11.63
N ASN A 71 7.03 -7.08 -11.78
CA ASN A 71 7.39 -8.06 -12.81
C ASN A 71 7.53 -9.50 -12.27
N GLN A 72 7.33 -9.71 -10.96
CA GLN A 72 7.40 -11.05 -10.36
C GLN A 72 6.08 -11.82 -10.46
N ALA A 73 6.17 -13.14 -10.33
CA ALA A 73 5.01 -13.97 -10.04
C ALA A 73 4.44 -13.60 -8.65
N ASN A 74 3.12 -13.67 -8.49
CA ASN A 74 2.49 -13.35 -7.21
C ASN A 74 2.90 -14.39 -6.15
N PRO A 75 3.43 -13.98 -4.98
CA PRO A 75 3.80 -14.90 -3.91
C PRO A 75 2.65 -15.78 -3.38
N LEU A 76 1.39 -15.46 -3.69
CA LEU A 76 0.24 -16.31 -3.39
C LEU A 76 0.11 -17.52 -4.32
N ASP A 77 0.58 -17.41 -5.56
CA ASP A 77 0.44 -18.45 -6.58
C ASP A 77 1.46 -19.58 -6.42
N ASP A 78 2.54 -19.32 -5.67
CA ASP A 78 3.55 -20.31 -5.38
C ASP A 78 3.02 -21.35 -4.38
N LYS A 79 2.95 -22.61 -4.84
CA LYS A 79 2.46 -23.79 -4.10
C LYS A 79 3.58 -24.65 -3.48
N GLY A 80 4.80 -24.12 -3.43
CA GLY A 80 5.94 -24.80 -2.81
C GLY A 80 5.73 -25.17 -1.33
N PRO A 81 6.57 -26.07 -0.79
CA PRO A 81 6.50 -26.47 0.62
C PRO A 81 6.85 -25.30 1.56
N TYR A 82 6.29 -25.33 2.77
CA TYR A 82 6.54 -24.34 3.82
C TYR A 82 7.38 -24.93 4.97
N PRO A 83 8.18 -24.11 5.69
CA PRO A 83 8.43 -22.69 5.44
C PRO A 83 9.29 -22.50 4.18
N ARG A 84 9.10 -21.37 3.49
CA ARG A 84 9.92 -21.00 2.33
C ARG A 84 10.52 -19.62 2.48
N THR A 85 11.54 -19.35 1.69
CA THR A 85 12.21 -18.04 1.68
C THR A 85 11.68 -17.21 0.52
N LEU A 86 11.32 -15.96 0.79
CA LEU A 86 10.91 -14.98 -0.21
C LEU A 86 11.92 -13.84 -0.24
N GLU A 87 12.51 -13.58 -1.40
CA GLU A 87 13.41 -12.44 -1.60
C GLU A 87 12.59 -11.15 -1.74
N ILE A 88 12.64 -10.29 -0.71
CA ILE A 88 11.90 -9.02 -0.66
C ILE A 88 12.61 -7.93 -1.46
N VAL A 89 13.93 -7.89 -1.36
CA VAL A 89 14.78 -6.90 -2.04
C VAL A 89 15.68 -7.64 -3.01
N PRO A 90 15.68 -7.29 -4.31
CA PRO A 90 16.54 -7.94 -5.28
C PRO A 90 18.01 -7.75 -4.91
N LYS A 91 18.77 -8.84 -4.93
CA LYS A 91 20.24 -8.80 -4.91
C LYS A 91 20.73 -8.13 -6.19
N SER A 92 20.99 -6.82 -6.14
CA SER A 92 21.66 -6.12 -7.24
C SER A 92 22.99 -6.79 -7.55
N LYS A 93 23.21 -7.16 -8.83
CA LYS A 93 24.42 -7.87 -9.27
C LYS A 93 25.65 -6.97 -9.41
N ASN A 94 25.48 -5.65 -9.57
CA ASN A 94 26.57 -4.74 -9.97
C ASN A 94 26.84 -3.57 -9.02
N THR A 95 26.02 -3.44 -8.01
CA THR A 95 26.30 -2.58 -6.87
C THR A 95 25.80 -3.41 -5.70
N PRO A 96 26.66 -3.81 -4.75
CA PRO A 96 26.15 -4.14 -3.44
C PRO A 96 25.27 -2.97 -3.12
N LEU A 97 23.97 -3.22 -3.05
CA LEU A 97 23.12 -2.38 -2.28
C LEU A 97 23.80 -2.50 -0.90
N THR A 98 24.71 -1.58 -0.54
CA THR A 98 25.17 -1.29 0.84
C THR A 98 23.94 -0.81 1.60
N TYR A 99 23.00 -1.74 1.67
CA TYR A 99 21.64 -1.71 2.12
C TYR A 99 21.62 -2.92 3.03
N THR A 100 22.49 -2.87 4.00
CA THR A 100 22.01 -3.23 5.29
C THR A 100 20.78 -2.35 5.52
N LEU A 101 19.64 -3.01 5.58
CA LEU A 101 18.66 -2.69 6.58
C LEU A 101 19.37 -2.81 7.95
N ASP A 102 20.41 -2.00 8.23
CA ASP A 102 21.24 -2.13 9.44
C ASP A 102 20.38 -1.90 10.70
N ASP A 103 19.25 -1.20 10.54
CA ASP A 103 18.25 -1.00 11.59
C ASP A 103 17.04 -1.96 11.49
N ILE A 104 16.88 -2.72 10.41
CA ILE A 104 15.83 -3.75 10.29
C ILE A 104 16.53 -5.09 10.04
N ASP A 105 16.77 -5.83 11.12
CA ASP A 105 17.45 -7.13 11.22
C ASP A 105 16.93 -8.27 10.29
N CYS A 106 15.98 -7.97 9.40
CA CYS A 106 15.52 -8.86 8.36
C CYS A 106 16.34 -8.63 7.10
N GLY A 107 17.24 -9.57 6.78
CA GLY A 107 17.98 -9.57 5.51
C GLY A 107 17.07 -9.48 4.27
N SER A 108 17.67 -9.49 3.07
CA SER A 108 16.95 -9.37 1.79
C SER A 108 15.89 -10.47 1.54
N THR A 109 15.79 -11.44 2.45
CA THR A 109 14.93 -12.60 2.40
C THR A 109 14.09 -12.72 3.67
N VAL A 110 12.80 -13.03 3.51
CA VAL A 110 11.89 -13.31 4.62
C VAL A 110 11.41 -14.75 4.60
N MET A 111 11.17 -15.31 5.79
CA MET A 111 10.58 -16.64 5.92
C MET A 111 9.05 -16.54 5.84
N VAL A 112 8.47 -17.18 4.82
CA VAL A 112 7.03 -17.27 4.60
C VAL A 112 6.48 -18.49 5.33
N SER A 113 5.55 -18.25 6.24
CA SER A 113 4.82 -19.31 6.94
C SER A 113 3.67 -19.85 6.10
N ALA A 114 3.32 -21.12 6.31
CA ALA A 114 2.16 -21.77 5.69
C ALA A 114 0.83 -21.04 5.98
N THR A 115 0.78 -20.22 7.03
CA THR A 115 -0.42 -19.47 7.41
C THR A 115 -0.62 -18.18 6.62
N TYR A 116 0.43 -17.66 5.96
CA TYR A 116 0.39 -16.36 5.30
C TYR A 116 -0.61 -16.28 4.14
N PRO A 117 -0.66 -17.24 3.19
CA PRO A 117 -1.64 -17.19 2.10
C PRO A 117 -3.08 -17.13 2.61
N ALA A 118 -3.43 -17.98 3.59
CA ALA A 118 -4.75 -18.00 4.19
C ALA A 118 -5.09 -16.69 4.92
N MET A 119 -4.10 -16.01 5.52
CA MET A 119 -4.29 -14.68 6.10
C MET A 119 -4.57 -13.63 5.02
N VAL A 120 -3.86 -13.67 3.89
CA VAL A 120 -4.08 -12.75 2.77
C VAL A 120 -5.45 -12.94 2.14
N GLU A 121 -5.88 -14.18 1.90
CA GLU A 121 -7.23 -14.47 1.38
C GLU A 121 -8.33 -13.89 2.29
N ARG A 122 -8.17 -14.01 3.62
CA ARG A 122 -9.09 -13.41 4.59
C ARG A 122 -9.08 -11.88 4.53
N LEU A 123 -7.92 -11.27 4.30
CA LEU A 123 -7.80 -9.81 4.11
C LEU A 123 -8.51 -9.37 2.83
N PHE A 124 -8.31 -10.08 1.72
CA PHE A 124 -8.98 -9.80 0.45
C PHE A 124 -10.50 -9.88 0.57
N GLY A 125 -11.02 -10.94 1.19
CA GLY A 125 -12.47 -11.08 1.42
C GLY A 125 -13.06 -10.03 2.38
N ARG A 126 -12.23 -9.37 3.20
CA ARG A 126 -12.65 -8.21 4.01
C ARG A 126 -12.58 -6.91 3.21
N TYR A 127 -11.50 -6.72 2.47
CA TYR A 127 -11.27 -5.56 1.63
C TYR A 127 -12.36 -5.40 0.55
N GLN A 128 -12.92 -6.48 0.02
CA GLN A 128 -13.98 -6.38 -1.02
C GLN A 128 -15.37 -5.99 -0.49
N ARG A 129 -15.60 -5.89 0.83
CA ARG A 129 -16.95 -5.67 1.38
C ARG A 129 -17.38 -4.22 1.18
N LYS A 130 -18.58 -3.95 0.64
CA LYS A 130 -19.08 -2.60 0.26
C LYS A 130 -19.00 -1.47 1.30
N TYR A 131 -18.76 -1.75 2.58
CA TYR A 131 -18.74 -0.78 3.68
C TYR A 131 -17.34 -0.53 4.28
N ILE A 132 -16.29 -0.55 3.46
CA ILE A 132 -14.89 -0.46 3.91
C ILE A 132 -14.48 0.94 4.38
N ASN A 133 -15.32 1.96 4.20
CA ASN A 133 -14.99 3.31 4.67
C ASN A 133 -14.75 3.22 6.18
N HIS A 134 -13.48 3.32 6.60
CA HIS A 134 -13.02 3.21 7.98
C HIS A 134 -12.93 1.80 8.59
N THR A 135 -12.76 0.75 7.79
CA THR A 135 -12.49 -0.60 8.34
C THR A 135 -11.02 -0.99 8.22
N GLY A 136 -10.59 -1.94 9.05
CA GLY A 136 -9.23 -2.43 9.03
C GLY A 136 -9.09 -3.76 9.75
N VAL A 137 -7.85 -4.24 9.82
CA VAL A 137 -7.47 -5.47 10.51
C VAL A 137 -6.27 -5.21 11.39
N LEU A 138 -6.35 -5.72 12.62
CA LEU A 138 -5.24 -5.78 13.53
C LEU A 138 -4.69 -7.20 13.56
N ILE A 139 -3.40 -7.31 13.34
CA ILE A 139 -2.61 -8.53 13.44
C ILE A 139 -1.88 -8.46 14.77
N THR A 140 -2.28 -9.33 15.69
CA THR A 140 -1.68 -9.46 17.01
C THR A 140 -0.99 -10.81 17.15
N GLY A 141 -0.05 -10.86 18.09
CA GLY A 141 0.75 -12.05 18.35
C GLY A 141 1.93 -11.67 19.23
N GLN A 142 2.53 -12.66 19.89
CA GLN A 142 3.69 -12.45 20.73
C GLN A 142 4.84 -11.74 19.97
N PRO A 143 5.72 -11.01 20.64
CA PRO A 143 6.97 -10.54 20.04
C PRO A 143 7.68 -11.69 19.30
N GLY A 144 8.25 -11.41 18.13
CA GLY A 144 8.93 -12.44 17.33
C GLY A 144 8.05 -13.37 16.50
N THR A 145 6.71 -13.25 16.50
CA THR A 145 5.83 -14.13 15.69
C THR A 145 5.77 -13.78 14.20
N GLY A 146 6.65 -12.91 13.70
CA GLY A 146 6.72 -12.54 12.28
C GLY A 146 5.57 -11.65 11.79
N LYS A 147 5.03 -10.75 12.63
CA LYS A 147 3.97 -9.80 12.20
C LYS A 147 4.48 -8.79 11.17
N SER A 148 5.63 -8.17 11.45
CA SER A 148 6.32 -7.26 10.53
C SER A 148 6.67 -7.97 9.22
N ILE A 149 7.15 -9.22 9.32
CA ILE A 149 7.42 -10.08 8.17
C ILE A 149 6.17 -10.34 7.33
N PHE A 150 5.03 -10.57 7.98
CA PHE A 150 3.76 -10.73 7.27
C PHE A 150 3.37 -9.45 6.51
N LEU A 151 3.62 -8.25 7.06
CA LEU A 151 3.36 -6.99 6.33
C LEU A 151 4.24 -6.86 5.09
N TRP A 152 5.51 -7.25 5.15
CA TRP A 152 6.39 -7.30 3.98
C TRP A 152 5.93 -8.32 2.93
N TYR A 153 5.50 -9.51 3.38
CA TYR A 153 4.89 -10.52 2.49
C TYR A 153 3.63 -9.98 1.82
N LEU A 154 2.75 -9.33 2.58
CA LEU A 154 1.52 -8.73 2.07
C LEU A 154 1.84 -7.58 1.10
N LEU A 155 2.85 -6.76 1.37
CA LEU A 155 3.32 -5.72 0.44
C LEU A 155 3.71 -6.35 -0.90
N ALA A 156 4.56 -7.37 -0.89
CA ALA A 156 4.99 -8.08 -2.10
C ALA A 156 3.79 -8.59 -2.91
N VAL A 157 2.83 -9.25 -2.25
CA VAL A 157 1.59 -9.70 -2.86
C VAL A 157 0.81 -8.54 -3.49
N LEU A 158 0.56 -7.46 -2.76
CA LEU A 158 -0.21 -6.32 -3.24
C LEU A 158 0.46 -5.61 -4.43
N LEU A 159 1.79 -5.54 -4.45
CA LEU A 159 2.54 -4.95 -5.57
C LEU A 159 2.52 -5.81 -6.84
N THR A 160 2.31 -7.12 -6.71
CA THR A 160 2.19 -8.06 -7.83
C THR A 160 0.76 -8.19 -8.39
N LEU A 161 -0.24 -7.59 -7.75
CA LEU A 161 -1.63 -7.68 -8.19
C LEU A 161 -1.80 -7.05 -9.58
N LYS A 162 -2.56 -7.76 -10.42
CA LYS A 162 -2.95 -7.36 -11.77
C LYS A 162 -4.43 -7.02 -11.81
N ASP A 163 -4.87 -6.44 -12.92
CA ASP A 163 -6.27 -6.01 -13.08
C ASP A 163 -7.28 -7.18 -13.08
N ASP A 164 -6.82 -8.39 -13.41
CA ASP A 164 -7.59 -9.64 -13.39
C ASP A 164 -7.50 -10.41 -12.05
N SER A 165 -6.76 -9.88 -11.07
CA SER A 165 -6.63 -10.50 -9.75
C SER A 165 -7.95 -10.44 -8.97
N PRO A 166 -8.17 -11.34 -7.99
CA PRO A 166 -9.41 -11.37 -7.20
C PRO A 166 -9.74 -10.01 -6.57
N VAL A 167 -8.70 -9.29 -6.13
CA VAL A 167 -8.81 -7.91 -5.66
C VAL A 167 -8.16 -6.99 -6.70
N PRO A 168 -8.84 -5.92 -7.14
CA PRO A 168 -8.27 -4.99 -8.09
C PRO A 168 -7.04 -4.31 -7.50
N ARG A 169 -6.06 -4.01 -8.34
CA ARG A 169 -4.89 -3.24 -7.94
C ARG A 169 -5.31 -1.91 -7.32
N ALA A 170 -4.76 -1.62 -6.15
CA ALA A 170 -5.08 -0.44 -5.36
C ALA A 170 -3.80 0.21 -4.84
N PRO A 171 -3.83 1.50 -4.45
CA PRO A 171 -2.67 2.14 -3.87
C PRO A 171 -2.32 1.47 -2.54
N VAL A 172 -1.03 1.35 -2.27
CA VAL A 172 -0.51 0.75 -1.04
C VAL A 172 0.33 1.79 -0.32
N LEU A 173 -0.07 2.15 0.89
CA LEU A 173 0.73 2.95 1.81
C LEU A 173 1.44 2.00 2.79
N PHE A 174 2.75 1.96 2.74
CA PHE A 174 3.60 1.22 3.67
C PHE A 174 4.14 2.18 4.73
N TYR A 175 3.68 2.01 5.96
CA TYR A 175 4.08 2.79 7.13
C TYR A 175 4.86 1.84 8.04
N HIS A 176 6.19 1.92 8.02
CA HIS A 176 7.06 1.03 8.78
C HIS A 176 8.20 1.84 9.38
N ASP A 177 8.23 1.91 10.70
CA ASP A 177 9.18 2.71 11.47
C ASP A 177 9.20 4.21 11.05
N VAL A 178 10.29 4.68 10.44
CA VAL A 178 10.45 6.05 9.93
C VAL A 178 10.03 6.20 8.46
N HIS A 179 9.74 5.09 7.78
CA HIS A 179 9.44 5.08 6.35
C HIS A 179 7.93 5.12 6.09
N ILE A 180 7.52 6.08 5.26
CA ILE A 180 6.13 6.28 4.85
C ILE A 180 6.10 6.33 3.33
N ILE A 181 5.80 5.20 2.71
CA ILE A 181 5.93 5.03 1.27
C ILE A 181 4.58 4.73 0.66
N LEU A 182 4.13 5.58 -0.26
CA LEU A 182 2.93 5.37 -1.05
C LEU A 182 3.28 4.82 -2.43
N PHE A 183 2.90 3.58 -2.69
CA PHE A 183 2.95 2.97 -4.02
C PHE A 183 1.64 3.28 -4.76
N TYR A 184 1.74 4.11 -5.80
CA TYR A 184 0.58 4.58 -6.56
C TYR A 184 0.95 4.87 -8.01
N ASN A 185 0.09 4.45 -8.95
CA ASN A 185 0.28 4.68 -10.39
C ASN A 185 1.71 4.36 -10.87
N ASP A 186 2.21 3.17 -10.51
CA ASP A 186 3.54 2.68 -10.91
C ASP A 186 4.72 3.56 -10.45
N ARG A 187 4.54 4.30 -9.36
CA ARG A 187 5.60 5.05 -8.70
C ARG A 187 5.49 4.91 -7.19
N ALA A 188 6.63 5.01 -6.52
CA ALA A 188 6.70 5.17 -5.08
C ALA A 188 6.81 6.66 -4.73
N TYR A 189 6.11 7.09 -3.67
CA TYR A 189 6.13 8.46 -3.17
C TYR A 189 6.42 8.47 -1.67
N THR A 190 7.04 9.54 -1.19
CA THR A 190 7.25 9.83 0.22
C THR A 190 6.60 11.17 0.54
N PRO A 191 6.07 11.39 1.76
CA PRO A 191 5.66 12.74 2.16
C PRO A 191 6.86 13.68 2.19
N ILE A 192 6.66 14.93 1.79
CA ILE A 192 7.69 15.99 1.85
C ILE A 192 8.14 16.25 3.30
N SER A 193 7.25 16.04 4.26
CA SER A 193 7.52 16.21 5.70
C SER A 193 7.10 14.97 6.49
N PRO A 194 7.94 13.91 6.51
CA PRO A 194 7.61 12.65 7.18
C PRO A 194 7.34 12.79 8.68
N SER A 195 8.05 13.69 9.37
CA SER A 195 7.92 13.91 10.81
C SER A 195 6.56 14.48 11.23
N THR A 196 5.85 15.13 10.32
CA THR A 196 4.53 15.72 10.53
C THR A 196 3.46 14.99 9.72
N PHE A 197 3.72 13.75 9.30
CA PHE A 197 2.80 12.99 8.49
C PHE A 197 1.48 12.75 9.22
N ASP A 198 0.38 13.02 8.51
CA ASP A 198 -0.98 12.82 8.98
C ASP A 198 -1.75 12.05 7.89
N PHE A 199 -2.41 10.96 8.26
CA PHE A 199 -3.15 10.13 7.31
C PHE A 199 -4.29 10.85 6.57
N THR A 200 -4.72 12.02 7.04
CA THR A 200 -5.70 12.88 6.35
C THR A 200 -5.14 13.49 5.07
N ILE A 201 -3.81 13.54 4.90
CA ILE A 201 -3.14 14.03 3.68
C ILE A 201 -2.99 12.96 2.61
N VAL A 202 -3.34 11.72 2.94
CA VAL A 202 -3.32 10.62 1.98
C VAL A 202 -4.20 10.98 0.77
N PRO A 203 -3.72 10.75 -0.46
CA PRO A 203 -4.44 11.16 -1.64
C PRO A 203 -5.81 10.50 -1.76
N ARG A 204 -6.78 11.25 -2.29
CA ARG A 204 -8.10 10.69 -2.58
C ARG A 204 -8.03 9.91 -3.88
N VAL A 205 -8.27 8.61 -3.82
CA VAL A 205 -8.40 7.76 -5.01
C VAL A 205 -9.77 8.00 -5.64
N SER A 206 -9.81 8.22 -6.96
CA SER A 206 -11.04 8.41 -7.73
C SER A 206 -12.01 7.24 -7.55
N ALA A 207 -13.31 7.53 -7.66
CA ALA A 207 -14.43 6.79 -7.06
C ALA A 207 -14.71 5.34 -7.49
N SER A 208 -13.83 4.66 -8.25
CA SER A 208 -14.06 3.30 -8.73
C SER A 208 -13.82 2.18 -7.69
N ASN A 209 -14.10 2.45 -6.41
CA ASN A 209 -14.26 1.48 -5.32
C ASN A 209 -13.03 0.90 -4.59
N SER A 210 -11.81 1.41 -4.79
CA SER A 210 -10.66 0.92 -4.00
C SER A 210 -10.26 1.88 -2.86
N SER A 211 -10.29 1.36 -1.63
CA SER A 211 -9.60 1.98 -0.50
C SER A 211 -8.09 1.79 -0.63
N ILE A 212 -7.30 2.70 -0.07
CA ILE A 212 -5.85 2.54 0.02
C ILE A 212 -5.53 1.47 1.05
N TRP A 213 -4.70 0.50 0.69
CA TRP A 213 -4.15 -0.45 1.65
C TRP A 213 -3.12 0.27 2.50
N ALA A 214 -3.36 0.45 3.80
CA ALA A 214 -2.35 1.00 4.70
C ALA A 214 -1.75 -0.14 5.52
N LEU A 215 -0.53 -0.53 5.20
CA LEU A 215 0.23 -1.54 5.94
C LEU A 215 1.03 -0.83 7.02
N ILE A 216 0.65 -1.01 8.28
CA ILE A 216 1.14 -0.20 9.40
C ILE A 216 1.86 -1.10 10.38
N ASP A 217 3.17 -0.89 10.51
CA ASP A 217 3.98 -1.48 11.56
C ASP A 217 4.33 -0.40 12.59
N VAL A 218 3.65 -0.45 13.73
CA VAL A 218 3.85 0.50 14.84
C VAL A 218 4.60 -0.13 16.01
N ASP A 219 5.15 -1.34 15.84
CA ASP A 219 5.86 -2.19 16.80
C ASP A 219 5.84 -1.72 18.28
N ALA A 220 6.63 -0.70 18.63
CA ALA A 220 6.79 -0.17 20.00
C ALA A 220 5.84 0.98 20.39
N LYS A 221 5.30 1.75 19.43
CA LYS A 221 4.43 2.91 19.70
C LYS A 221 3.04 2.42 20.15
N ALA A 222 2.59 2.90 21.30
CA ALA A 222 1.27 2.58 21.83
C ALA A 222 0.14 3.32 21.09
N GLU A 223 0.48 4.37 20.34
CA GLU A 223 -0.47 5.27 19.72
C GLU A 223 -0.72 4.93 18.25
N GLU A 224 -1.98 5.09 17.85
CA GLU A 224 -2.39 5.04 16.47
C GLU A 224 -1.72 6.17 15.67
N PRO A 225 -1.28 5.93 14.42
CA PRO A 225 -0.76 7.00 13.59
C PRO A 225 -1.74 8.16 13.44
N VAL A 226 -1.21 9.39 13.52
CA VAL A 226 -2.01 10.62 13.51
C VAL A 226 -2.91 10.69 12.28
N GLY A 227 -4.18 11.04 12.51
CA GLY A 227 -5.17 11.22 11.45
C GLY A 227 -5.73 9.94 10.85
N LEU A 228 -5.26 8.74 11.23
CA LEU A 228 -5.73 7.47 10.63
C LEU A 228 -7.23 7.28 10.85
N ALA A 229 -7.78 7.72 12.00
CA ALA A 229 -9.21 7.64 12.30
C ALA A 229 -10.06 8.53 11.37
N ALA A 230 -9.54 9.69 10.99
CA ALA A 230 -10.19 10.64 10.09
C ALA A 230 -9.92 10.34 8.60
N ALA A 231 -9.00 9.43 8.31
CA ALA A 231 -8.62 9.07 6.95
C ALA A 231 -9.80 8.42 6.20
N LEU A 232 -10.16 9.01 5.06
CA LEU A 232 -11.21 8.50 4.19
C LEU A 232 -10.63 7.42 3.27
N ARG A 233 -11.38 6.34 3.05
CA ARG A 233 -11.03 5.26 2.10
C ARG A 233 -9.64 4.65 2.36
N VAL A 234 -9.31 4.42 3.62
CA VAL A 234 -8.12 3.67 4.03
C VAL A 234 -8.56 2.34 4.63
N PHE A 235 -8.01 1.23 4.13
CA PHE A 235 -8.10 -0.08 4.73
C PHE A 235 -6.79 -0.38 5.47
N ALA A 236 -6.79 -0.16 6.78
CA ALA A 236 -5.61 -0.32 7.60
C ALA A 236 -5.37 -1.80 7.96
N VAL A 237 -4.18 -2.32 7.69
CA VAL A 237 -3.69 -3.61 8.18
C VAL A 237 -2.52 -3.30 9.12
N GLN A 238 -2.79 -3.37 10.42
CA GLN A 238 -1.85 -2.96 11.45
C GLN A 238 -1.24 -4.17 12.15
N ALA A 239 0.08 -4.24 12.23
CA ALA A 239 0.78 -5.13 13.14
C ALA A 239 0.96 -4.45 14.49
N ALA A 240 0.63 -5.15 15.59
CA ALA A 240 0.83 -4.63 16.94
C ALA A 240 1.28 -5.72 17.91
N SER A 241 2.07 -5.29 18.90
CA SER A 241 2.39 -6.08 20.11
C SER A 241 1.11 -6.51 20.85
N PRO A 242 1.08 -7.66 21.54
CA PRO A 242 -0.17 -8.26 22.04
C PRO A 242 -0.76 -7.57 23.26
N ASP A 243 -0.23 -6.41 23.68
CA ASP A 243 -0.74 -5.64 24.81
C ASP A 243 -2.15 -5.09 24.53
N PRO A 244 -3.21 -5.61 25.19
CA PRO A 244 -4.58 -5.22 24.92
C PRO A 244 -4.88 -3.76 25.19
N LYS A 245 -4.11 -3.11 26.08
CA LYS A 245 -4.28 -1.69 26.37
C LYS A 245 -3.94 -0.82 25.16
N ARG A 246 -3.00 -1.27 24.31
CA ARG A 246 -2.53 -0.51 23.14
C ARG A 246 -3.56 -0.45 22.01
N TYR A 247 -4.35 -1.51 21.86
CA TYR A 247 -5.28 -1.59 20.73
C TYR A 247 -6.77 -1.50 21.12
N ARG A 248 -7.10 -1.31 22.40
CA ARG A 248 -8.48 -1.12 22.85
C ARG A 248 -9.16 0.05 22.14
N ILE A 249 -8.50 1.21 22.14
CA ILE A 249 -8.99 2.43 21.47
C ILE A 249 -9.20 2.17 19.97
N TRP A 250 -8.31 1.40 19.36
CA TRP A 250 -8.38 1.07 17.94
C TRP A 250 -9.55 0.15 17.62
N LEU A 251 -9.78 -0.89 18.42
CA LEU A 251 -10.93 -1.79 18.27
C LEU A 251 -12.26 -1.03 18.41
N GLU A 252 -12.36 -0.14 19.39
CA GLU A 252 -13.55 0.68 19.64
C GLU A 252 -13.84 1.63 18.47
N ARG A 253 -12.82 2.26 17.88
CA ARG A 253 -12.99 3.27 16.83
C ARG A 253 -13.23 2.69 15.43
N ARG A 254 -12.77 1.47 15.14
CA ARG A 254 -12.72 0.91 13.77
C ARG A 254 -13.65 -0.27 13.52
N HIS A 255 -14.45 -0.69 14.51
CA HIS A 255 -15.21 -1.94 14.47
C HIS A 255 -14.37 -3.14 14.02
N ALA A 256 -13.09 -3.10 14.35
CA ALA A 256 -12.14 -4.00 13.75
C ALA A 256 -12.18 -5.37 14.41
N ARG A 257 -11.83 -6.40 13.63
CA ARG A 257 -11.86 -7.79 14.09
C ARG A 257 -10.48 -8.40 14.03
N PHE A 258 -10.09 -9.11 15.08
CA PHE A 258 -8.84 -9.88 15.13
C PHE A 258 -8.71 -10.83 13.93
N LEU A 259 -7.50 -10.92 13.38
CA LEU A 259 -7.05 -12.09 12.63
C LEU A 259 -5.95 -12.75 13.46
N SER A 260 -6.27 -13.84 14.15
CA SER A 260 -5.27 -14.74 14.71
C SER A 260 -4.90 -15.81 13.67
N GLY A 261 -3.60 -16.03 13.48
CA GLY A 261 -3.05 -17.01 12.55
C GLY A 261 -2.95 -18.42 13.12
N GLN A 262 -3.98 -18.93 13.81
CA GLN A 262 -3.94 -20.25 14.47
C GLN A 262 -5.11 -21.14 14.02
N SER A 263 -4.76 -22.32 13.47
CA SER A 263 -5.66 -23.45 13.26
C SER A 263 -6.23 -23.91 14.60
N LYS A 264 -7.48 -24.39 14.62
CA LYS A 264 -8.35 -24.59 15.79
C LYS A 264 -7.85 -25.52 16.91
N ASN A 265 -6.64 -26.07 16.83
CA ASN A 265 -6.18 -27.12 17.74
C ASN A 265 -4.87 -26.76 18.46
N PHE A 266 -4.79 -25.63 19.17
CA PHE A 266 -3.96 -25.53 20.38
C PHE A 266 -4.17 -24.18 21.09
N TRP A 267 -4.42 -24.27 22.40
CA TRP A 267 -4.52 -23.23 23.44
C TRP A 267 -5.81 -22.42 23.61
N LEU A 268 -6.43 -22.71 24.76
CA LEU A 268 -7.24 -21.83 25.59
C LEU A 268 -6.52 -20.49 25.83
N GLY A 269 -7.16 -19.41 25.43
CA GLY A 269 -6.65 -18.04 25.58
C GLY A 269 -7.69 -17.03 25.11
N THR A 270 -8.79 -16.96 25.86
CA THR A 270 -9.80 -15.89 25.95
C THR A 270 -9.80 -14.86 24.82
N ALA A 271 -10.51 -15.15 23.72
CA ALA A 271 -11.03 -14.11 22.85
C ALA A 271 -12.26 -13.50 23.54
N ALA A 272 -12.12 -12.29 24.07
CA ALA A 272 -13.26 -11.50 24.53
C ALA A 272 -14.12 -11.12 23.31
N ILE A 273 -15.14 -11.92 23.04
CA ILE A 273 -16.30 -11.50 22.25
C ILE A 273 -17.13 -10.65 23.20
N TYR A 274 -17.04 -9.32 23.06
CA TYR A 274 -18.03 -8.44 23.69
C TYR A 274 -19.37 -8.65 22.96
N PRO A 275 -20.45 -9.04 23.66
CA PRO A 275 -21.77 -9.04 23.06
C PRO A 275 -22.18 -7.60 22.71
N ASP A 276 -22.77 -7.46 21.53
CA ASP A 276 -23.44 -6.24 21.08
C ASP A 276 -24.66 -6.00 21.98
N ASN A 277 -24.48 -5.25 23.06
CA ASN A 277 -25.58 -4.75 23.87
C ASN A 277 -26.18 -3.52 23.20
N ARG A 278 -27.01 -3.76 22.18
CA ARG A 278 -28.09 -2.84 21.80
C ARG A 278 -29.42 -3.46 22.17
N GLY A 279 -29.75 -3.34 23.45
CA GLY A 279 -31.12 -3.37 23.93
C GLY A 279 -31.61 -1.94 24.14
N ASN A 280 -32.48 -1.48 23.24
CA ASN A 280 -33.73 -0.77 23.52
C ASN A 280 -34.57 -0.77 22.25
#